data_AF-A0A397TTK7-F1
#
_entry.id   AF-A0A397TTK7-F1
#
_cell.length_a   1.000
_cell.length_b   1.000
_cell.length_c   1.000
_cell.angle_alpha   90.00
_cell.angle_beta   90.00
_cell.angle_gamma   90.00
#
_symmetry.space_group_name_H-M   'P 1'
#
loop_
_entity.id
_entity.type
_entity.pdbx_description
1 polymer ?
#
loop_
_entity_poly.entity_id
_entity_poly.type
_entity_poly.pdbx_seq_one_letter_code
_entity_poly.pdbx_strand_id
1 'polypeptide(L)'
;MLQETNAGKEPIFASYIDILTKALYHIQRRDGASLELDPAKFEHMIEATNPQLKGFFNYIMNAIIPKERFAYNINESKKSIVGLCYMLAGLRNKFVNQHKLEVGLYLMASGATWEAINTMSTLEYSVCAKTVEKYRKQFKKNMYLKLKTILLKM
;
A
#
# COMPACT_ATOMS: atom_id res chain seq x y z
N MET A 1 -29.92 24.75 -1.21
CA MET A 1 -29.61 23.60 -2.08
C MET A 1 -28.82 24.09 -3.27
N LEU A 2 -27.50 23.99 -3.21
CA LEU A 2 -26.60 23.92 -4.36
C LEU A 2 -25.45 23.01 -3.93
N GLN A 3 -25.24 21.94 -4.69
CA GLN A 3 -24.21 20.94 -4.46
C GLN A 3 -22.84 21.54 -4.83
N GLU A 4 -21.88 21.47 -3.92
CA GLU A 4 -20.48 21.77 -4.23
C GLU A 4 -19.87 20.62 -5.03
N THR A 5 -19.42 20.97 -6.23
CA THR A 5 -18.64 20.16 -7.14
C THR A 5 -17.20 20.04 -6.62
N ASN A 6 -16.81 18.88 -6.11
CA ASN A 6 -15.41 18.59 -5.78
C ASN A 6 -14.61 18.28 -7.06
N ALA A 7 -14.27 19.33 -7.81
CA ALA A 7 -13.21 19.31 -8.81
C ALA A 7 -11.89 19.76 -8.16
N GLY A 8 -10.80 18.99 -8.34
CA GLY A 8 -9.43 19.54 -8.21
C GLY A 8 -8.62 19.19 -6.96
N LYS A 9 -8.68 17.94 -6.45
CA LYS A 9 -7.53 17.40 -5.69
C LYS A 9 -6.91 16.27 -6.50
N GLU A 10 -5.64 16.42 -6.87
CA GLU A 10 -4.85 15.28 -7.36
C GLU A 10 -5.05 14.11 -6.38
N PRO A 11 -5.35 12.90 -6.87
CA PRO A 11 -5.44 11.76 -5.98
C PRO A 11 -4.11 11.61 -5.26
N ILE A 12 -4.13 11.74 -3.93
CA ILE A 12 -2.99 11.40 -3.08
C ILE A 12 -2.56 9.99 -3.48
N PHE A 13 -1.26 9.73 -3.63
CA PHE A 13 -0.71 8.44 -4.10
C PHE A 13 -1.42 7.20 -3.50
N ALA A 14 -1.76 7.25 -2.21
CA ALA A 14 -2.59 6.26 -1.51
C ALA A 14 -3.91 5.88 -2.22
N SER A 15 -4.61 6.88 -2.76
CA SER A 15 -5.87 6.74 -3.50
C SER A 15 -5.65 5.98 -4.80
N TYR A 16 -4.60 6.30 -5.55
CA TYR A 16 -4.25 5.53 -6.75
C TYR A 16 -3.97 4.06 -6.43
N ILE A 17 -3.24 3.80 -5.34
CA ILE A 17 -2.97 2.42 -4.90
C ILE A 17 -4.27 1.69 -4.49
N ASP A 18 -5.30 2.41 -4.02
CA ASP A 18 -6.60 1.81 -3.64
C ASP A 18 -7.36 1.33 -4.86
N ILE A 19 -7.49 2.25 -5.80
CA ILE A 19 -8.16 2.02 -7.06
C ILE A 19 -7.43 0.90 -7.82
N LEU A 20 -6.10 0.94 -7.85
CA LEU A 20 -5.26 -0.09 -8.49
C LEU A 20 -5.47 -1.46 -7.84
N THR A 21 -5.48 -1.52 -6.51
CA THR A 21 -5.65 -2.80 -5.81
C THR A 21 -7.01 -3.40 -6.08
N LYS A 22 -8.06 -2.59 -6.06
CA LYS A 22 -9.42 -3.03 -6.39
C LYS A 22 -9.51 -3.53 -7.82
N ALA A 23 -8.92 -2.81 -8.77
CA ALA A 23 -8.88 -3.21 -10.17
C ALA A 23 -8.16 -4.56 -10.34
N LEU A 24 -6.94 -4.70 -9.80
CA LEU A 24 -6.17 -5.94 -9.87
C LEU A 24 -6.85 -7.12 -9.16
N TYR A 25 -7.54 -6.85 -8.04
CA TYR A 25 -8.35 -7.88 -7.38
C TYR A 25 -9.46 -8.40 -8.28
N HIS A 26 -10.19 -7.50 -8.95
CA HIS A 26 -11.25 -7.87 -9.87
C HIS A 26 -10.70 -8.71 -11.03
N ILE A 27 -9.66 -8.22 -11.70
CA ILE A 27 -9.02 -8.91 -12.84
C ILE A 27 -8.56 -10.32 -12.43
N GLN A 28 -7.88 -10.46 -11.28
CA GLN A 28 -7.27 -11.73 -10.89
C GLN A 28 -8.23 -12.72 -10.24
N ARG A 29 -9.25 -12.24 -9.51
CA ARG A 29 -10.16 -13.11 -8.74
C ARG A 29 -11.53 -13.30 -9.37
N ARG A 30 -12.04 -12.32 -10.12
CA ARG A 30 -13.33 -12.43 -10.80
C ARG A 30 -13.16 -12.91 -12.24
N ASP A 31 -12.18 -12.36 -12.95
CA ASP A 31 -11.98 -12.67 -14.36
C ASP A 31 -10.97 -13.82 -14.56
N GLY A 32 -10.28 -14.25 -13.49
CA GLY A 32 -9.34 -15.37 -13.50
C GLY A 32 -8.11 -15.13 -14.38
N ALA A 33 -7.81 -13.87 -14.72
CA ALA A 33 -6.72 -13.54 -15.62
C ALA A 33 -5.35 -13.75 -14.95
N SER A 34 -4.38 -14.19 -15.76
CA SER A 34 -2.97 -14.27 -15.36
C SER A 34 -2.36 -12.87 -15.17
N LEU A 35 -1.19 -12.81 -14.53
CA LEU A 35 -0.41 -11.58 -14.42
C LEU A 35 -0.03 -11.05 -15.81
N GLU A 36 -0.43 -9.83 -16.13
CA GLU A 36 0.08 -9.09 -17.29
C GLU A 36 1.35 -8.33 -16.88
N LEU A 37 2.46 -8.62 -17.56
CA LEU A 37 3.78 -8.08 -17.26
C LEU A 37 4.29 -7.11 -18.33
N ASP A 38 3.65 -7.07 -19.50
CA ASP A 38 3.93 -6.07 -20.51
C ASP A 38 3.41 -4.70 -20.04
N PRO A 39 4.26 -3.65 -19.97
CA PRO A 39 3.84 -2.37 -19.42
C PRO A 39 2.70 -1.68 -20.16
N ALA A 40 2.67 -1.76 -21.49
CA ALA A 40 1.65 -1.09 -22.29
C ALA A 40 0.30 -1.80 -22.15
N LYS A 41 0.32 -3.15 -22.17
CA LYS A 41 -0.88 -3.94 -21.90
C LYS A 41 -1.36 -3.77 -20.46
N PHE A 42 -0.44 -3.71 -19.50
CA PHE A 42 -0.78 -3.47 -18.10
C PHE A 42 -1.47 -2.12 -17.91
N GLU A 43 -0.92 -1.04 -18.46
CA GLU A 43 -1.53 0.30 -18.42
C GLU A 43 -2.95 0.28 -19.00
N HIS A 44 -3.12 -0.26 -20.22
CA HIS A 44 -4.44 -0.41 -20.83
C HIS A 44 -5.41 -1.26 -20.00
N MET A 45 -4.93 -2.37 -19.44
CA MET A 45 -5.74 -3.29 -18.63
C MET A 45 -6.28 -2.61 -17.38
N ILE A 46 -5.43 -1.88 -16.63
CA ILE A 46 -5.86 -1.21 -15.40
C ILE A 46 -6.78 -0.01 -15.69
N GLU A 47 -6.53 0.75 -16.76
CA GLU A 47 -7.37 1.88 -17.17
C GLU A 47 -8.73 1.43 -17.69
N ALA A 48 -8.78 0.32 -18.45
CA ALA A 48 -10.03 -0.28 -18.91
C ALA A 48 -10.88 -0.80 -17.75
N THR A 49 -10.23 -1.36 -16.72
CA THR A 49 -10.91 -1.85 -15.52
C THR A 49 -11.41 -0.70 -14.64
N ASN A 50 -10.64 0.37 -14.52
CA ASN A 50 -11.06 1.57 -13.80
C ASN A 50 -10.51 2.85 -14.44
N PRO A 51 -11.38 3.67 -15.09
CA PRO A 51 -10.95 4.90 -15.76
C PRO A 51 -10.27 5.94 -14.86
N GLN A 52 -10.45 5.86 -13.53
CA GLN A 52 -9.76 6.74 -12.58
C GLN A 52 -8.26 6.45 -12.47
N LEU A 53 -7.79 5.31 -13.00
CA LEU A 53 -6.36 5.00 -13.12
C LEU A 53 -5.71 5.66 -14.34
N LYS A 54 -6.47 6.41 -15.15
CA LYS A 54 -5.92 7.07 -16.33
C LYS A 54 -4.77 8.00 -15.96
N GLY A 55 -3.60 7.77 -16.56
CA GLY A 55 -2.40 8.56 -16.29
C GLY A 55 -1.65 8.19 -15.01
N PHE A 56 -2.13 7.24 -14.20
CA PHE A 56 -1.41 6.73 -13.03
C PHE A 56 -0.04 6.16 -13.40
N PHE A 57 0.03 5.38 -14.49
CA PHE A 57 1.27 4.73 -14.91
C PHE A 57 2.35 5.75 -15.32
N ASN A 58 1.94 6.81 -16.01
CA ASN A 58 2.82 7.93 -16.35
C ASN A 58 3.23 8.75 -15.11
N TYR A 59 2.29 8.97 -14.17
CA TYR A 59 2.59 9.61 -12.90
C TYR A 59 3.70 8.87 -12.12
N ILE A 60 3.57 7.55 -11.95
CA ILE A 60 4.56 6.77 -11.20
C ILE A 60 5.89 6.63 -11.96
N MET A 61 5.86 6.55 -13.30
CA MET A 61 7.07 6.62 -14.12
C MET A 61 7.85 7.91 -13.89
N ASN A 62 7.16 9.05 -13.95
CA ASN A 62 7.78 10.37 -13.78
C ASN A 62 8.28 10.60 -12.35
N ALA A 63 7.68 9.94 -11.36
CA ALA A 63 8.09 10.03 -9.97
C ALA A 63 9.33 9.16 -9.66
N ILE A 64 9.50 8.00 -10.32
CA ILE A 64 10.54 7.01 -9.97
C ILE A 64 11.72 7.03 -10.95
N ILE A 65 11.49 7.28 -12.24
CA ILE A 65 12.55 7.24 -13.26
C ILE A 65 13.21 8.62 -13.37
N PRO A 66 14.54 8.74 -13.14
CA PRO A 66 15.26 9.98 -13.38
C PRO A 66 15.19 10.40 -14.84
N LYS A 67 15.07 11.71 -15.11
CA LYS A 67 14.92 12.26 -16.46
C LYS A 67 16.15 11.99 -17.34
N GLU A 68 17.30 11.77 -16.73
CA GLU A 68 18.59 11.54 -17.40
C GLU A 68 18.78 10.06 -17.83
N ARG A 69 17.79 9.18 -17.62
CA ARG A 69 17.96 7.74 -17.87
C ARG A 69 17.86 7.41 -19.38
N PHE A 70 18.86 6.71 -19.92
CA PHE A 70 18.91 6.28 -21.33
C PHE A 70 17.73 5.38 -21.74
N ALA A 71 17.30 5.47 -23.01
CA ALA A 71 16.14 4.77 -23.56
C ALA A 71 16.11 3.24 -23.32
N TYR A 72 17.26 2.56 -23.37
CA TYR A 72 17.39 1.13 -23.08
C TYR A 72 16.93 0.78 -21.65
N ASN A 73 17.28 1.62 -20.68
CA ASN A 73 16.90 1.41 -19.28
C ASN A 73 15.44 1.79 -19.01
N ILE A 74 14.81 2.62 -19.85
CA ILE A 74 13.40 3.02 -19.66
C ILE A 74 12.47 1.81 -19.78
N ASN A 75 12.71 0.91 -20.74
CA ASN A 75 11.85 -0.27 -20.91
C ASN A 75 11.93 -1.23 -19.70
N GLU A 76 13.13 -1.50 -19.21
CA GLU A 76 13.33 -2.30 -17.99
C GLU A 76 12.81 -1.61 -16.74
N SER A 77 12.86 -0.27 -16.71
CA SER A 77 12.22 0.52 -15.64
C SER A 77 10.70 0.35 -15.65
N LYS A 78 10.08 0.40 -16.83
CA LYS A 78 8.63 0.19 -16.99
C LYS A 78 8.20 -1.18 -16.49
N LYS A 79 8.94 -2.25 -16.83
CA LYS A 79 8.71 -3.59 -16.28
C LYS A 79 8.85 -3.63 -14.76
N SER A 80 9.88 -2.96 -14.21
CA SER A 80 10.08 -2.86 -12.76
C SER A 80 8.93 -2.14 -12.06
N ILE A 81 8.37 -1.09 -12.69
CA ILE A 81 7.19 -0.37 -12.18
C ILE A 81 5.95 -1.27 -12.17
N VAL A 82 5.73 -2.07 -13.22
CA VAL A 82 4.65 -3.08 -13.22
C VAL A 82 4.80 -4.04 -12.02
N GLY A 83 6.02 -4.55 -11.80
CA GLY A 83 6.32 -5.38 -10.63
C GLY A 83 6.02 -4.67 -9.30
N LEU A 84 6.39 -3.39 -9.18
CA LEU A 84 6.09 -2.56 -8.02
C LEU A 84 4.57 -2.39 -7.80
N CYS A 85 3.80 -2.16 -8.87
CA CYS A 85 2.34 -2.07 -8.81
C CYS A 85 1.70 -3.34 -8.24
N TYR A 86 2.12 -4.52 -8.71
CA TYR A 86 1.67 -5.79 -8.16
C TYR A 86 2.09 -5.98 -6.71
N MET A 87 3.31 -5.58 -6.34
CA MET A 87 3.80 -5.66 -4.97
C MET A 87 2.94 -4.80 -4.03
N LEU A 88 2.69 -3.53 -4.38
CA LEU A 88 1.86 -2.61 -3.60
C LEU A 88 0.42 -3.13 -3.48
N ALA A 89 -0.15 -3.69 -4.54
CA ALA A 89 -1.48 -4.28 -4.50
C ALA A 89 -1.53 -5.59 -3.68
N GLY A 90 -0.51 -6.44 -3.78
CA GLY A 90 -0.39 -7.66 -2.99
C GLY A 90 -0.23 -7.38 -1.49
N LEU A 91 0.57 -6.35 -1.16
CA LEU A 91 0.69 -5.75 0.17
C LEU A 91 -0.61 -5.09 0.65
N ARG A 92 -1.61 -4.94 -0.21
CA ARG A 92 -2.93 -4.48 0.22
C ARG A 92 -3.93 -5.61 0.45
N ASN A 93 -3.78 -6.77 -0.22
CA ASN A 93 -4.93 -7.64 -0.46
C ASN A 93 -4.92 -9.07 0.12
N LYS A 94 -3.81 -9.63 0.65
CA LYS A 94 -3.88 -11.05 1.13
C LYS A 94 -3.03 -11.50 2.33
N PHE A 95 -1.98 -10.80 2.76
CA PHE A 95 -1.09 -11.30 3.84
C PHE A 95 -0.74 -10.26 4.92
N VAL A 96 -1.49 -9.17 5.00
CA VAL A 96 -0.85 -7.90 5.35
C VAL A 96 -1.36 -7.27 6.63
N ASN A 97 -2.41 -7.78 7.28
CA ASN A 97 -2.76 -7.22 8.59
C ASN A 97 -1.66 -7.49 9.62
N GLN A 98 -1.07 -8.69 9.61
CA GLN A 98 0.07 -8.99 10.47
C GLN A 98 1.34 -8.28 9.99
N HIS A 99 1.65 -8.29 8.69
CA HIS A 99 2.83 -7.59 8.17
C HIS A 99 2.74 -6.06 8.33
N LYS A 100 1.60 -5.42 8.04
CA LYS A 100 1.34 -3.99 8.32
C LYS A 100 1.50 -3.66 9.80
N LEU A 101 1.12 -4.60 10.70
CA LEU A 101 1.31 -4.44 12.13
C LEU A 101 2.79 -4.55 12.52
N GLU A 102 3.53 -5.52 11.98
CA GLU A 102 4.98 -5.68 12.18
C GLU A 102 5.75 -4.45 11.68
N VAL A 103 5.43 -3.94 10.49
CA VAL A 103 5.97 -2.70 9.93
C VAL A 103 5.63 -1.51 10.84
N GLY A 104 4.38 -1.38 11.31
CA GLY A 104 3.98 -0.31 12.23
C GLY A 104 4.69 -0.37 13.58
N LEU A 105 4.89 -1.57 14.13
CA LEU A 105 5.66 -1.80 15.36
C LEU A 105 7.13 -1.45 15.16
N TYR A 106 7.72 -1.83 14.03
CA TYR A 106 9.09 -1.49 13.67
C TYR A 106 9.29 0.03 13.57
N LEU A 107 8.45 0.72 12.80
CA LEU A 107 8.49 2.18 12.66
C LEU A 107 8.43 2.87 14.02
N MET A 108 7.51 2.45 14.89
CA MET A 108 7.40 3.00 16.24
C MET A 108 8.63 2.70 17.11
N ALA A 109 9.23 1.51 16.98
CA ALA A 109 10.44 1.14 17.71
C ALA A 109 11.68 1.92 17.21
N SER A 110 11.74 2.26 15.92
CA SER A 110 12.78 3.09 15.31
C SER A 110 12.64 4.59 15.62
N GLY A 111 11.67 5.00 16.43
CA GLY A 111 11.44 6.40 16.78
C GLY A 111 10.71 7.22 15.71
N ALA A 112 10.04 6.57 14.75
CA ALA A 112 9.19 7.30 13.80
C ALA A 112 8.08 8.06 14.53
N THR A 113 7.77 9.27 14.05
CA THR A 113 6.70 10.08 14.62
C THR A 113 5.33 9.47 14.35
N TRP A 114 4.33 9.91 15.12
CA TRP A 114 2.96 9.45 14.96
C TRP A 114 2.41 9.81 13.57
N GLU A 115 2.78 10.99 13.08
CA GLU A 115 2.46 11.50 11.74
C GLU A 115 3.09 10.61 10.67
N ALA A 116 4.38 10.25 10.79
CA ALA A 116 5.05 9.37 9.84
C ALA A 116 4.37 8.00 9.76
N ILE A 117 4.04 7.39 10.90
CA ILE A 117 3.33 6.09 10.95
C ILE A 117 1.93 6.21 10.33
N ASN A 118 1.21 7.28 10.63
CA ASN A 118 -0.11 7.52 10.04
C ASN A 118 -0.02 7.74 8.53
N THR A 119 0.99 8.46 8.03
CA THR A 119 1.27 8.59 6.60
C THR A 119 1.56 7.23 5.96
N MET A 120 2.41 6.39 6.56
CA MET A 120 2.64 5.03 6.05
C MET A 120 1.36 4.18 6.08
N SER A 121 0.46 4.44 7.03
CA SER A 121 -0.85 3.79 7.10
C SER A 121 -1.83 4.30 6.04
N THR A 122 -1.82 5.58 5.68
CA THR A 122 -2.66 6.08 4.56
C THR A 122 -2.18 5.51 3.24
N LEU A 123 -0.87 5.29 3.08
CA LEU A 123 -0.27 4.53 1.98
C LEU A 123 -0.58 3.03 2.02
N GLU A 124 -1.32 2.58 3.03
CA GLU A 124 -1.69 1.18 3.23
C GLU A 124 -0.52 0.23 3.47
N TYR A 125 0.66 0.75 3.76
CA TYR A 125 1.89 -0.01 4.00
C TYR A 125 2.04 -0.43 5.47
N SER A 126 1.47 0.35 6.39
CA SER A 126 1.47 0.11 7.84
C SER A 126 0.06 0.13 8.40
N VAL A 127 -0.11 -0.30 9.65
CA VAL A 127 -1.28 0.07 10.46
C VAL A 127 -1.10 1.47 11.05
N CYS A 128 -2.19 2.15 11.37
CA CYS A 128 -2.13 3.49 11.97
C CYS A 128 -1.52 3.45 13.38
N ALA A 129 -0.98 4.59 13.81
CA ALA A 129 -0.24 4.67 15.06
C ALA A 129 -1.10 4.29 16.29
N LYS A 130 -2.40 4.57 16.24
CA LYS A 130 -3.39 4.13 17.24
C LYS A 130 -3.46 2.60 17.37
N THR A 131 -3.44 1.89 16.24
CA THR A 131 -3.48 0.42 16.22
C THR A 131 -2.20 -0.17 16.79
N VAL A 132 -1.03 0.40 16.44
CA VAL A 132 0.27 0.00 17.02
C VAL A 132 0.27 0.18 18.53
N GLU A 133 -0.19 1.33 19.02
CA GLU A 133 -0.22 1.64 20.45
C GLU A 133 -1.17 0.70 21.23
N LYS A 134 -2.37 0.46 20.68
CA LYS A 134 -3.34 -0.49 21.24
C LYS A 134 -2.72 -1.89 21.37
N TYR A 135 -2.03 -2.36 20.34
CA TYR A 135 -1.35 -3.64 20.37
C TYR A 135 -0.26 -3.69 21.44
N ARG A 136 0.59 -2.65 21.54
CA ARG A 136 1.63 -2.57 22.59
C ARG A 136 1.04 -2.61 24.00
N LYS A 137 -0.07 -1.91 24.25
CA LYS A 137 -0.77 -1.91 25.55
C LYS A 137 -1.34 -3.30 25.87
N GLN A 138 -2.00 -3.94 24.91
CA GLN A 138 -2.52 -5.29 25.08
C GLN A 138 -1.39 -6.31 25.32
N PHE A 139 -0.31 -6.21 24.56
CA PHE A 139 0.87 -7.06 24.72
C PHE A 139 1.48 -6.92 26.13
N LYS A 140 1.71 -5.69 26.60
CA LYS A 140 2.20 -5.42 27.97
C LYS A 140 1.28 -6.00 29.05
N LYS A 141 -0.04 -5.79 28.91
CA LYS A 141 -1.04 -6.33 29.85
C LYS A 141 -1.02 -7.85 29.87
N ASN A 142 -0.97 -8.49 28.70
CA ASN A 142 -0.93 -9.95 28.57
C ASN A 142 0.36 -10.53 29.16
N MET A 143 1.50 -9.87 28.95
CA MET A 143 2.78 -10.28 29.51
C MET A 143 2.78 -10.16 31.03
N TYR A 144 2.27 -9.06 31.59
CA TYR A 144 2.11 -8.87 33.03
C TYR A 144 1.21 -9.96 33.65
N LEU A 145 0.07 -10.27 33.04
CA LEU A 145 -0.83 -11.33 33.51
C LEU A 145 -0.15 -12.70 33.51
N LYS A 146 0.55 -13.05 32.42
CA LYS A 146 1.30 -14.32 32.33
C LYS A 146 2.36 -14.43 33.43
N LEU A 147 3.13 -13.37 33.66
CA LEU A 147 4.14 -13.34 34.72
C LEU A 147 3.52 -13.47 36.11
N LYS A 148 2.42 -12.74 36.39
CA LYS A 148 1.68 -12.85 37.65
C LYS A 148 1.15 -14.27 37.88
N THR A 149 0.62 -14.92 36.85
CA THR A 149 0.13 -16.31 36.94
C THR A 149 1.25 -17.30 37.20
N ILE A 150 2.43 -17.11 36.63
CA ILE A 150 3.61 -17.96 36.91
C ILE A 150 4.07 -17.77 38.35
N LEU A 151 4.22 -16.51 38.80
CA LEU A 151 4.66 -16.18 40.15
C LEU A 151 3.69 -16.66 41.25
N LEU A 152 2.38 -16.71 40.98
CA LEU A 152 1.38 -17.23 41.93
C LEU A 152 1.32 -18.77 41.98
N LYS A 153 1.97 -19.46 41.05
CA LYS A 153 2.04 -20.93 40.98
C LYS A 153 3.35 -21.50 41.51
N MET A 154 4.31 -20.63 41.84
CA MET A 154 5.55 -20.97 42.56
C MET A 154 5.33 -20.79 44.05
#